data_AF-A0A8S2I0V1-F1
#
_entry.id   AF-A0A8S2I0V1-F1
#
_cell.length_a   1.000
_cell.length_b   1.000
_cell.length_c   1.000
_cell.angle_alpha   90.00
_cell.angle_beta   90.00
_cell.angle_gamma   90.00
#
_symmetry.space_group_name_H-M   'P 1'
#
loop_
_entity.id
_entity.type
_entity.pdbx_description
1 polymer ?
#
loop_
_entity_poly.entity_id
_entity_poly.type
_entity_poly.pdbx_seq_one_letter_code
_entity_poly.pdbx_strand_id
1 'polypeptide(L)'
;MSTNNQPSINIENKTISPKKKRVLKRVLSEKDDSDEEENKKSKIENLKSIDSKLEQIEITTTTEIKTSDETKIVETTTIPTIEQNVIIIDSKDYQPDKEHYHPINDACWNVPYSALSKTLYLIECISKRLEIIRILTNFYRSVLCLSKHDLLYCVYLCLNKLAPEYYGLELGIGDTIIMKAIGQSTGRTVEKLKTDFHTQGDLGLVAETSRCTQRTMFKPKPLTVSIVYTKLKEIAQMTGQSSQNKKIDIIKCLLVSCQSYESRYLVRSLTGKLRIGLAEQSLLVALAHAATITPPSSDYPPPVLNSLKKLNPELAKKKLADSALLLKTTYCECPSYDTIIQVLCEKGLEQLPFECKSAP
;
A
#
# COMPACT_ATOMS: atom_id res chain seq x y z
N MET A 1 -33.78 48.25 41.19
CA MET A 1 -32.83 48.68 40.14
C MET A 1 -31.56 47.83 40.24
N SER A 2 -31.42 46.81 39.39
CA SER A 2 -30.13 46.12 39.11
C SER A 2 -30.32 45.27 37.86
N THR A 3 -29.59 45.57 36.79
CA THR A 3 -29.57 44.75 35.56
C THR A 3 -28.17 44.75 34.98
N ASN A 4 -27.55 43.56 34.93
CA ASN A 4 -26.32 43.32 34.18
C ASN A 4 -26.52 43.61 32.69
N ASN A 5 -25.47 44.05 32.01
CA ASN A 5 -25.48 44.22 30.56
C ASN A 5 -24.14 43.77 29.97
N GLN A 6 -24.14 42.69 29.16
CA GLN A 6 -23.05 42.34 28.26
C GLN A 6 -23.43 42.80 26.84
N PRO A 7 -22.54 43.45 26.08
CA PRO A 7 -22.85 43.88 24.72
C PRO A 7 -22.76 42.73 23.73
N SER A 8 -23.77 42.61 22.87
CA SER A 8 -23.79 41.72 21.71
C SER A 8 -23.07 42.39 20.52
N ILE A 9 -22.38 41.62 19.68
CA ILE A 9 -21.98 42.05 18.33
C ILE A 9 -22.46 41.01 17.31
N ASN A 10 -23.04 41.53 16.23
CA ASN A 10 -23.78 40.83 15.20
C ASN A 10 -23.03 40.98 13.87
N ILE A 11 -22.83 39.90 13.09
CA ILE A 11 -22.27 39.97 11.72
C ILE A 11 -23.10 39.08 10.78
N GLU A 12 -23.28 39.57 9.56
CA GLU A 12 -24.37 39.24 8.65
C GLU A 12 -24.30 37.87 7.94
N ASN A 13 -25.48 37.38 7.55
CA ASN A 13 -25.65 36.24 6.66
C ASN A 13 -25.37 36.62 5.19
N LYS A 14 -24.66 35.76 4.45
CA LYS A 14 -24.76 35.68 2.98
C LYS A 14 -24.78 34.23 2.48
N THR A 15 -25.53 34.03 1.40
CA THR A 15 -26.20 32.76 1.03
C THR A 15 -25.38 31.84 0.13
N ILE A 16 -25.50 30.51 0.31
CA ILE A 16 -25.00 29.49 -0.65
C ILE A 16 -26.09 28.42 -0.90
N SER A 17 -26.20 27.99 -2.16
CA SER A 17 -27.36 27.32 -2.78
C SER A 17 -27.52 25.80 -2.50
N PRO A 18 -28.72 25.21 -2.73
CA PRO A 18 -29.12 23.96 -2.07
C PRO A 18 -28.90 22.66 -2.89
N LYS A 19 -27.75 21.99 -2.73
CA LYS A 19 -27.54 20.60 -3.23
C LYS A 19 -26.79 19.64 -2.28
N LYS A 20 -26.76 19.89 -0.96
CA LYS A 20 -26.16 18.99 0.07
C LYS A 20 -27.11 18.60 1.22
N LYS A 21 -28.38 18.30 0.93
CA LYS A 21 -29.34 17.69 1.89
C LYS A 21 -30.04 16.45 1.31
N ARG A 22 -29.28 15.40 0.93
CA ARG A 22 -29.89 14.11 0.53
C ARG A 22 -29.00 12.86 0.64
N VAL A 23 -28.26 12.71 1.74
CA VAL A 23 -27.66 11.41 2.14
C VAL A 23 -27.87 11.14 3.63
N LEU A 24 -27.74 12.16 4.49
CA LEU A 24 -27.89 12.03 5.95
C LEU A 24 -29.36 12.01 6.45
N LYS A 25 -30.24 11.21 5.80
CA LYS A 25 -31.59 10.89 6.32
C LYS A 25 -32.23 9.66 5.64
N ARG A 26 -31.57 8.48 5.68
CA ARG A 26 -32.19 7.22 5.22
C ARG A 26 -31.62 5.92 5.82
N VAL A 27 -31.25 5.91 7.10
CA VAL A 27 -31.08 4.68 7.91
C VAL A 27 -31.53 4.99 9.34
N LEU A 28 -32.84 4.98 9.57
CA LEU A 28 -33.56 5.05 10.87
C LEU A 28 -35.07 5.01 10.54
N SER A 29 -35.88 4.30 11.34
CA SER A 29 -37.15 3.62 10.95
C SER A 29 -36.92 2.50 9.93
N GLU A 30 -37.29 1.23 10.15
CA GLU A 30 -38.04 0.54 11.23
C GLU A 30 -37.30 -0.80 11.58
N LYS A 31 -37.59 -1.65 12.59
CA LYS A 31 -38.66 -1.82 13.59
C LYS A 31 -38.08 -2.32 14.95
N ASP A 32 -38.93 -2.36 15.97
CA ASP A 32 -38.84 -3.11 17.24
C ASP A 32 -38.97 -4.65 17.00
N ASP A 33 -38.77 -5.60 17.94
CA ASP A 33 -38.98 -5.57 19.40
C ASP A 33 -38.23 -6.72 20.15
N SER A 34 -38.17 -6.65 21.50
CA SER A 34 -37.90 -7.69 22.52
C SER A 34 -36.50 -8.35 22.75
N ASP A 35 -36.20 -8.55 24.05
CA ASP A 35 -35.29 -9.52 24.72
C ASP A 35 -33.76 -9.27 24.86
N GLU A 36 -33.39 -8.23 25.64
CA GLU A 36 -32.15 -8.20 26.43
C GLU A 36 -32.40 -8.46 27.94
N GLU A 37 -32.40 -9.71 28.44
CA GLU A 37 -32.08 -9.94 29.88
C GLU A 37 -31.59 -11.33 30.34
N GLU A 38 -30.96 -12.18 29.50
CA GLU A 38 -30.43 -13.47 30.00
C GLU A 38 -28.94 -13.77 29.71
N ASN A 39 -28.31 -13.11 28.72
CA ASN A 39 -26.98 -13.50 28.25
C ASN A 39 -25.78 -12.79 28.95
N LYS A 40 -25.99 -12.23 30.15
CA LYS A 40 -24.95 -11.61 30.99
C LYS A 40 -24.45 -12.48 32.16
N LYS A 41 -25.15 -13.56 32.51
CA LYS A 41 -24.69 -14.54 33.54
C LYS A 41 -23.82 -15.65 32.96
N SER A 42 -24.15 -16.15 31.76
CA SER A 42 -23.40 -17.19 31.02
C SER A 42 -21.94 -16.80 30.67
N LYS A 43 -21.64 -15.50 30.64
CA LYS A 43 -20.33 -14.97 30.18
C LYS A 43 -19.32 -14.70 31.29
N ILE A 44 -19.68 -14.89 32.56
CA ILE A 44 -18.79 -14.66 33.72
C ILE A 44 -18.29 -15.98 34.32
N GLU A 45 -18.99 -17.10 34.11
CA GLU A 45 -18.51 -18.43 34.55
C GLU A 45 -17.52 -19.07 33.55
N ASN A 46 -17.64 -18.79 32.24
CA ASN A 46 -16.70 -19.29 31.22
C ASN A 46 -15.30 -18.64 31.26
N LEU A 47 -15.05 -17.66 32.13
CA LEU A 47 -13.70 -17.10 32.38
C LEU A 47 -12.97 -17.76 33.58
N LYS A 48 -13.55 -18.79 34.21
CA LYS A 48 -12.92 -19.50 35.35
C LYS A 48 -12.63 -20.98 35.10
N SER A 49 -12.81 -21.49 33.88
CA SER A 49 -12.59 -22.90 33.52
C SER A 49 -11.54 -23.12 32.41
N ILE A 50 -10.79 -22.09 32.02
CA ILE A 50 -9.79 -22.15 30.94
C ILE A 50 -8.35 -22.33 31.49
N ASP A 51 -8.13 -22.09 32.78
CA ASP A 51 -6.81 -22.16 33.43
C ASP A 51 -6.38 -23.60 33.84
N SER A 52 -7.05 -24.63 33.30
CA SER A 52 -6.77 -26.04 33.63
C SER A 52 -7.10 -27.00 32.49
N LYS A 53 -6.41 -26.85 31.34
CA LYS A 53 -6.28 -27.90 30.29
C LYS A 53 -5.17 -27.56 29.28
N LEU A 54 -3.94 -27.52 29.76
CA LEU A 54 -2.75 -27.73 28.93
C LEU A 54 -2.56 -29.24 28.74
N GLU A 55 -2.93 -29.80 27.59
CA GLU A 55 -2.35 -31.06 27.10
C GLU A 55 -2.66 -31.32 25.61
N GLN A 56 -1.59 -31.61 24.86
CA GLN A 56 -1.52 -32.38 23.62
C GLN A 56 -2.56 -32.15 22.50
N ILE A 57 -2.15 -31.43 21.44
CA ILE A 57 -2.59 -31.71 20.06
C ILE A 57 -1.36 -31.73 19.15
N GLU A 58 -0.91 -32.92 18.77
CA GLU A 58 0.00 -33.10 17.63
C GLU A 58 -0.79 -32.90 16.33
N ILE A 59 -0.24 -32.16 15.37
CA ILE A 59 -0.79 -32.11 14.01
C ILE A 59 0.30 -32.51 13.01
N THR A 60 0.27 -33.78 12.64
CA THR A 60 1.07 -34.35 11.56
C THR A 60 0.51 -33.91 10.21
N THR A 61 1.30 -33.21 9.39
CA THR A 61 1.01 -33.02 7.96
C THR A 61 2.02 -33.77 7.11
N THR A 62 1.59 -34.93 6.63
CA THR A 62 2.26 -35.70 5.57
C THR A 62 2.08 -35.03 4.21
N THR A 63 3.15 -34.94 3.43
CA THR A 63 3.08 -34.61 1.99
C THR A 63 3.73 -35.74 1.22
N GLU A 64 2.97 -36.45 0.38
CA GLU A 64 3.50 -37.52 -0.46
C GLU A 64 4.28 -36.96 -1.65
N ILE A 65 5.49 -37.46 -1.89
CA ILE A 65 6.17 -37.38 -3.18
C ILE A 65 6.59 -38.80 -3.57
N LYS A 66 6.12 -39.27 -4.72
CA LYS A 66 6.45 -40.60 -5.26
C LYS A 66 7.68 -40.52 -6.14
N THR A 67 8.77 -41.15 -5.70
CA THR A 67 9.81 -41.74 -6.57
C THR A 67 10.39 -42.98 -5.90
N SER A 68 10.99 -43.85 -6.71
CA SER A 68 11.32 -45.25 -6.44
C SER A 68 12.42 -45.52 -5.40
N ASP A 69 12.24 -46.67 -4.73
CA ASP A 69 13.24 -47.57 -4.12
C ASP A 69 14.06 -47.11 -2.89
N GLU A 70 13.49 -47.49 -1.73
CA GLU A 70 14.12 -47.97 -0.48
C GLU A 70 15.55 -47.51 -0.07
N THR A 71 15.62 -46.51 0.82
CA THR A 71 16.03 -46.71 2.23
C THR A 71 15.85 -45.42 3.05
N LYS A 72 15.45 -45.51 4.33
CA LYS A 72 15.17 -44.36 5.20
C LYS A 72 16.29 -44.12 6.22
N ILE A 73 16.90 -42.94 6.19
CA ILE A 73 17.58 -42.32 7.34
C ILE A 73 17.03 -40.90 7.45
N VAL A 74 16.57 -40.51 8.64
CA VAL A 74 16.03 -39.17 8.92
C VAL A 74 16.88 -38.54 10.02
N GLU A 75 17.71 -37.58 9.66
CA GLU A 75 18.42 -36.75 10.64
C GLU A 75 17.55 -35.54 11.01
N THR A 76 17.46 -35.27 12.32
CA THR A 76 16.67 -34.17 12.88
C THR A 76 17.60 -33.04 13.28
N THR A 77 17.46 -31.87 12.66
CA THR A 77 18.17 -30.65 13.06
C THR A 77 17.18 -29.61 13.54
N THR A 78 17.18 -29.37 14.85
CA THR A 78 16.37 -28.33 15.52
C THR A 78 17.01 -26.96 15.40
N ILE A 79 16.20 -25.92 15.18
CA ILE A 79 16.60 -24.50 15.35
C ILE A 79 15.64 -23.86 16.37
N PRO A 80 16.15 -23.22 17.45
CA PRO A 80 15.30 -22.71 18.51
C PRO A 80 14.53 -21.45 18.10
N THR A 81 13.26 -21.37 18.50
CA THR A 81 12.38 -20.23 18.21
C THR A 81 12.46 -19.21 19.35
N ILE A 82 12.71 -17.94 19.03
CA ILE A 82 12.57 -16.83 20.00
C ILE A 82 11.18 -16.23 19.84
N GLU A 83 10.37 -16.32 20.88
CA GLU A 83 9.03 -15.71 20.91
C GLU A 83 9.12 -14.18 20.95
N GLN A 84 8.53 -13.53 19.95
CA GLN A 84 8.12 -12.13 20.05
C GLN A 84 6.66 -12.03 19.59
N ASN A 85 5.82 -11.39 20.41
CA ASN A 85 4.41 -11.14 20.11
C ASN A 85 4.28 -10.16 18.93
N VAL A 86 4.31 -10.68 17.71
CA VAL A 86 4.02 -9.92 16.50
C VAL A 86 2.50 -9.71 16.42
N ILE A 87 2.05 -8.47 16.62
CA ILE A 87 0.66 -8.08 16.34
C ILE A 87 0.46 -8.14 14.83
N ILE A 88 -0.27 -9.15 14.35
CA ILE A 88 -0.60 -9.30 12.94
C ILE A 88 -1.73 -8.32 12.60
N ILE A 89 -1.35 -7.13 12.10
CA ILE A 89 -2.29 -6.14 11.54
C ILE A 89 -2.79 -6.66 10.18
N ASP A 90 -4.12 -6.82 10.00
CA ASP A 90 -4.66 -7.04 8.64
C ASP A 90 -4.33 -5.80 7.81
N SER A 91 -3.83 -6.03 6.60
CA SER A 91 -3.56 -5.04 5.55
C SER A 91 -4.64 -3.96 5.34
N LYS A 92 -5.88 -4.18 5.80
CA LYS A 92 -6.98 -3.22 5.78
C LYS A 92 -6.87 -2.11 6.82
N ASP A 93 -6.28 -2.41 7.98
CA ASP A 93 -6.15 -1.51 9.13
C ASP A 93 -4.88 -0.66 9.07
N TYR A 94 -4.15 -0.74 7.94
CA TYR A 94 -2.93 0.04 7.72
C TYR A 94 -3.18 1.56 7.67
N GLN A 95 -2.40 2.29 8.47
CA GLN A 95 -2.47 3.76 8.62
C GLN A 95 -1.07 4.39 8.54
N PRO A 96 -0.52 4.63 7.33
CA PRO A 96 0.77 5.32 7.15
C PRO A 96 0.71 6.81 7.57
N ASP A 97 -0.48 7.35 7.73
CA ASP A 97 -0.79 8.71 8.19
C ASP A 97 -0.74 8.88 9.71
N LYS A 98 -0.63 7.80 10.50
CA LYS A 98 -0.49 7.85 11.96
C LYS A 98 0.65 8.80 12.41
N GLU A 99 0.40 9.62 13.43
CA GLU A 99 1.38 10.61 13.91
C GLU A 99 2.61 9.95 14.55
N HIS A 100 2.38 8.91 15.36
CA HIS A 100 3.43 8.13 16.03
C HIS A 100 3.64 6.78 15.33
N TYR A 101 3.96 6.84 14.04
CA TYR A 101 4.15 5.66 13.19
C TYR A 101 5.44 4.88 13.52
N HIS A 102 5.27 3.60 13.82
CA HIS A 102 6.33 2.65 14.14
C HIS A 102 6.55 1.65 12.98
N PRO A 103 7.73 1.61 12.33
CA PRO A 103 7.88 0.96 11.03
C PRO A 103 7.75 -0.57 11.02
N ILE A 104 7.78 -1.23 12.19
CA ILE A 104 7.57 -2.68 12.36
C ILE A 104 6.18 -2.95 12.96
N ASN A 105 5.91 -2.45 14.17
CA ASN A 105 4.60 -2.67 14.81
C ASN A 105 3.38 -2.16 14.01
N ASP A 106 3.51 -1.11 13.17
CA ASP A 106 2.42 -0.64 12.30
C ASP A 106 2.46 -1.27 10.88
N ALA A 107 3.36 -2.22 10.61
CA ALA A 107 3.49 -2.94 9.35
C ALA A 107 4.18 -4.31 9.53
N CYS A 108 3.47 -5.43 9.33
CA CYS A 108 3.98 -6.77 9.65
C CYS A 108 3.90 -7.75 8.45
N TRP A 109 4.41 -7.35 7.28
CA TRP A 109 4.16 -8.07 6.02
C TRP A 109 5.30 -8.03 5.01
N ASN A 110 5.26 -8.99 4.08
CA ASN A 110 5.75 -8.85 2.70
C ASN A 110 4.78 -7.91 1.95
N VAL A 111 5.29 -6.86 1.29
CA VAL A 111 4.51 -5.66 0.92
C VAL A 111 3.25 -5.98 0.09
N PRO A 112 2.04 -5.94 0.69
CA PRO A 112 0.82 -6.20 -0.04
C PRO A 112 0.48 -4.96 -0.88
N TYR A 113 -0.09 -5.18 -2.05
CA TYR A 113 -0.47 -4.10 -2.95
C TYR A 113 -1.57 -3.22 -2.35
N SER A 114 -2.36 -3.76 -1.40
CA SER A 114 -3.34 -3.02 -0.61
C SER A 114 -2.70 -1.96 0.30
N ALA A 115 -1.53 -2.23 0.90
CA ALA A 115 -0.81 -1.25 1.71
C ALA A 115 -0.31 -0.08 0.85
N LEU A 116 0.28 -0.37 -0.31
CA LEU A 116 0.66 0.67 -1.28
C LEU A 116 -0.57 1.46 -1.75
N SER A 117 -1.64 0.77 -2.16
CA SER A 117 -2.90 1.38 -2.61
C SER A 117 -3.55 2.26 -1.56
N LYS A 118 -3.47 1.89 -0.28
CA LYS A 118 -3.94 2.69 0.86
C LYS A 118 -3.08 3.95 1.05
N THR A 119 -1.75 3.83 0.94
CA THR A 119 -0.83 4.99 0.93
C THR A 119 -1.15 5.95 -0.21
N LEU A 120 -1.35 5.44 -1.43
CA LEU A 120 -1.70 6.25 -2.61
C LEU A 120 -3.06 6.95 -2.45
N TYR A 121 -4.04 6.29 -1.84
CA TYR A 121 -5.35 6.88 -1.52
C TYR A 121 -5.25 8.02 -0.52
N LEU A 122 -4.47 7.86 0.55
CA LEU A 122 -4.26 8.92 1.53
C LEU A 122 -3.53 10.12 0.91
N ILE A 123 -2.55 9.87 0.05
CA ILE A 123 -1.85 10.91 -0.72
C ILE A 123 -2.81 11.66 -1.66
N GLU A 124 -3.67 10.96 -2.42
CA GLU A 124 -4.68 11.59 -3.30
C GLU A 124 -5.66 12.48 -2.54
N CYS A 125 -5.98 12.15 -1.28
CA CYS A 125 -6.91 12.93 -0.45
C CYS A 125 -6.28 14.20 0.17
N ILE A 126 -4.97 14.40 0.05
CA ILE A 126 -4.23 15.43 0.79
C ILE A 126 -3.58 16.44 -0.17
N SER A 127 -3.83 17.73 0.07
CA SER A 127 -3.23 18.82 -0.72
C SER A 127 -1.90 19.34 -0.17
N LYS A 128 -1.57 19.05 1.10
CA LYS A 128 -0.37 19.56 1.77
C LYS A 128 0.85 18.72 1.38
N ARG A 129 1.76 19.27 0.56
CA ARG A 129 2.98 18.58 0.10
C ARG A 129 3.82 17.94 1.21
N LEU A 130 4.01 18.62 2.35
CA LEU A 130 4.79 18.08 3.48
C LEU A 130 4.13 16.85 4.10
N GLU A 131 2.80 16.78 4.07
CA GLU A 131 2.02 15.67 4.63
C GLU A 131 2.05 14.46 3.70
N ILE A 132 1.98 14.68 2.38
CA ILE A 132 2.25 13.65 1.35
C ILE A 132 3.64 13.03 1.58
N ILE A 133 4.66 13.87 1.79
CA ILE A 133 6.03 13.41 2.07
C ILE A 133 6.07 12.59 3.37
N ARG A 134 5.42 13.05 4.45
CA ARG A 134 5.36 12.32 5.74
C ARG A 134 4.77 10.92 5.59
N ILE A 135 3.62 10.81 4.92
CA ILE A 135 2.92 9.54 4.68
C ILE A 135 3.78 8.58 3.85
N LEU A 136 4.38 9.08 2.77
CA LEU A 136 5.24 8.28 1.90
C LEU A 136 6.54 7.86 2.60
N THR A 137 7.12 8.73 3.43
CA THR A 137 8.27 8.40 4.29
C THR A 137 7.92 7.29 5.28
N ASN A 138 6.76 7.34 5.94
CA ASN A 138 6.33 6.27 6.85
C ASN A 138 6.22 4.92 6.13
N PHE A 139 5.58 4.89 4.96
CA PHE A 139 5.52 3.70 4.11
C PHE A 139 6.92 3.17 3.75
N TYR A 140 7.81 4.01 3.22
CA TYR A 140 9.17 3.57 2.87
C TYR A 140 10.03 3.12 4.06
N ARG A 141 9.84 3.70 5.26
CA ARG A 141 10.53 3.23 6.48
C ARG A 141 10.17 1.79 6.81
N SER A 142 8.90 1.40 6.67
CA SER A 142 8.48 0.00 6.84
C SER A 142 9.05 -0.92 5.77
N VAL A 143 9.02 -0.50 4.49
CA VAL A 143 9.61 -1.31 3.40
C VAL A 143 11.11 -1.51 3.61
N LEU A 144 11.85 -0.47 4.04
CA LEU A 144 13.28 -0.55 4.39
C LEU A 144 13.57 -1.50 5.57
N CYS A 145 12.70 -1.57 6.58
CA CYS A 145 12.85 -2.50 7.72
C CYS A 145 12.54 -3.96 7.37
N LEU A 146 11.54 -4.20 6.51
CA LEU A 146 10.85 -5.51 6.44
C LEU A 146 11.03 -6.22 5.09
N SER A 147 11.22 -5.48 4.01
CA SER A 147 11.14 -6.00 2.64
C SER A 147 11.93 -5.10 1.67
N LYS A 148 13.22 -4.90 1.92
CA LYS A 148 14.09 -4.03 1.12
C LYS A 148 14.02 -4.30 -0.39
N HIS A 149 13.90 -5.57 -0.78
CA HIS A 149 13.81 -5.99 -2.18
C HIS A 149 12.57 -5.42 -2.90
N ASP A 150 11.46 -5.18 -2.18
CA ASP A 150 10.25 -4.58 -2.74
C ASP A 150 10.34 -3.04 -2.86
N LEU A 151 11.36 -2.39 -2.29
CA LEU A 151 11.49 -0.92 -2.31
C LEU A 151 11.58 -0.36 -3.73
N LEU A 152 12.33 -1.04 -4.60
CA LEU A 152 12.47 -0.70 -6.02
C LEU A 152 11.10 -0.70 -6.72
N TYR A 153 10.34 -1.78 -6.52
CA TYR A 153 9.00 -1.95 -7.09
C TYR A 153 8.01 -0.92 -6.52
N CYS A 154 8.10 -0.62 -5.21
CA CYS A 154 7.30 0.43 -4.57
C CYS A 154 7.56 1.81 -5.18
N VAL A 155 8.82 2.19 -5.38
CA VAL A 155 9.21 3.47 -5.99
C VAL A 155 8.71 3.55 -7.43
N TYR A 156 8.90 2.50 -8.22
CA TYR A 156 8.42 2.44 -9.60
C TYR A 156 6.89 2.57 -9.71
N LEU A 157 6.13 1.84 -8.89
CA LEU A 157 4.67 1.93 -8.88
C LEU A 157 4.16 3.30 -8.40
N CYS A 158 4.82 3.94 -7.42
CA CYS A 158 4.50 5.32 -7.01
C CYS A 158 4.72 6.36 -8.11
N LEU A 159 5.72 6.16 -8.98
CA LEU A 159 6.00 7.02 -10.14
C LEU A 159 5.22 6.61 -11.39
N ASN A 160 4.57 5.45 -11.37
CA ASN A 160 3.98 4.78 -12.52
C ASN A 160 4.96 4.52 -13.68
N LYS A 161 6.23 4.23 -13.36
CA LYS A 161 7.30 3.84 -14.30
C LYS A 161 7.57 2.34 -14.15
N LEU A 162 8.10 1.65 -15.17
CA LEU A 162 8.43 0.20 -15.15
C LEU A 162 9.92 -0.12 -15.42
N ALA A 163 10.68 0.93 -15.74
CA ALA A 163 12.12 0.94 -15.98
C ALA A 163 12.59 2.42 -15.92
N PRO A 164 13.90 2.68 -15.90
CA PRO A 164 14.45 3.99 -16.24
C PRO A 164 14.01 4.45 -17.64
N GLU A 165 13.88 5.76 -17.84
CA GLU A 165 13.26 6.35 -19.05
C GLU A 165 14.00 5.99 -20.35
N TYR A 166 15.33 5.85 -20.29
CA TYR A 166 16.16 5.48 -21.44
C TYR A 166 15.93 4.05 -21.98
N TYR A 167 15.21 3.18 -21.25
CA TYR A 167 14.77 1.89 -21.79
C TYR A 167 13.51 1.98 -22.67
N GLY A 168 12.77 3.08 -22.65
CA GLY A 168 11.54 3.25 -23.46
C GLY A 168 10.43 2.23 -23.16
N LEU A 169 10.42 1.62 -21.97
CA LEU A 169 9.47 0.55 -21.63
C LEU A 169 8.10 1.12 -21.25
N GLU A 170 7.20 1.22 -22.23
CA GLU A 170 5.81 1.62 -22.04
C GLU A 170 4.85 0.43 -21.98
N LEU A 171 3.74 0.59 -21.24
CA LEU A 171 2.67 -0.40 -21.19
C LEU A 171 1.95 -0.57 -22.55
N GLY A 172 1.79 0.52 -23.30
CA GLY A 172 1.19 0.53 -24.64
C GLY A 172 -0.27 0.03 -24.69
N ILE A 173 -1.05 0.27 -23.63
CA ILE A 173 -2.42 -0.25 -23.50
C ILE A 173 -3.44 0.88 -23.70
N GLY A 174 -4.24 0.78 -24.76
CA GLY A 174 -5.38 1.68 -24.96
C GLY A 174 -6.56 1.35 -24.05
N ASP A 175 -7.31 2.38 -23.65
CA ASP A 175 -8.49 2.32 -22.77
C ASP A 175 -9.50 1.21 -23.14
N THR A 176 -9.66 0.90 -24.43
CA THR A 176 -10.54 -0.18 -24.92
C THR A 176 -10.13 -1.57 -24.43
N ILE A 177 -8.83 -1.85 -24.30
CA ILE A 177 -8.30 -3.13 -23.80
C ILE A 177 -8.57 -3.24 -22.30
N ILE A 178 -8.37 -2.13 -21.58
CA ILE A 178 -8.63 -2.01 -20.13
C ILE A 178 -10.13 -2.18 -19.86
N MET A 179 -11.01 -1.50 -20.62
CA MET A 179 -12.46 -1.67 -20.52
C MET A 179 -12.92 -3.11 -20.83
N LYS A 180 -12.29 -3.81 -21.79
CA LYS A 180 -12.56 -5.23 -22.03
C LYS A 180 -12.17 -6.10 -20.84
N ALA A 181 -11.00 -5.88 -20.24
CA ALA A 181 -10.55 -6.62 -19.05
C ALA A 181 -11.41 -6.34 -17.81
N ILE A 182 -11.83 -5.08 -17.60
CA ILE A 182 -12.82 -4.73 -16.56
C ILE A 182 -14.16 -5.42 -16.85
N GLY A 183 -14.66 -5.39 -18.08
CA GLY A 183 -15.92 -6.05 -18.43
C GLY A 183 -15.89 -7.56 -18.18
N GLN A 184 -14.83 -8.24 -18.62
CA GLN A 184 -14.65 -9.68 -18.41
C GLN A 184 -14.45 -10.07 -16.93
N SER A 185 -13.74 -9.26 -16.14
CA SER A 185 -13.59 -9.54 -14.70
C SER A 185 -14.85 -9.20 -13.90
N THR A 186 -15.60 -8.17 -14.29
CA THR A 186 -16.77 -7.67 -13.55
C THR A 186 -18.13 -8.17 -14.03
N GLY A 187 -18.19 -8.89 -15.16
CA GLY A 187 -19.43 -9.31 -15.80
C GLY A 187 -20.23 -8.16 -16.43
N ARG A 188 -19.61 -6.99 -16.63
CA ARG A 188 -20.26 -5.79 -17.17
C ARG A 188 -20.06 -5.67 -18.68
N THR A 189 -21.08 -5.18 -19.39
CA THR A 189 -20.96 -4.85 -20.82
C THR A 189 -20.04 -3.65 -21.04
N VAL A 190 -19.31 -3.65 -22.16
CA VAL A 190 -18.33 -2.60 -22.50
C VAL A 190 -19.02 -1.26 -22.74
N GLU A 191 -20.26 -1.29 -23.22
CA GLU A 191 -21.12 -0.13 -23.49
C GLU A 191 -21.41 0.60 -22.18
N LYS A 192 -21.79 -0.14 -21.12
CA LYS A 192 -22.05 0.44 -19.80
C LYS A 192 -20.77 0.98 -19.17
N LEU A 193 -19.63 0.35 -19.39
CA LEU A 193 -18.33 0.85 -18.93
C LEU A 193 -17.92 2.15 -19.65
N LYS A 194 -18.22 2.29 -20.95
CA LYS A 194 -18.03 3.56 -21.68
C LYS A 194 -18.91 4.68 -21.13
N THR A 195 -20.17 4.42 -20.80
CA THR A 195 -21.08 5.40 -20.18
C THR A 195 -20.58 5.84 -18.80
N ASP A 196 -20.20 4.88 -17.94
CA ASP A 196 -19.61 5.19 -16.63
C ASP A 196 -18.31 5.99 -16.78
N PHE A 197 -17.43 5.62 -17.72
CA PHE A 197 -16.18 6.33 -17.98
C PHE A 197 -16.39 7.76 -18.48
N HIS A 198 -17.34 7.99 -19.37
CA HIS A 198 -17.73 9.35 -19.79
C HIS A 198 -18.29 10.17 -18.62
N THR A 199 -18.93 9.53 -17.64
CA THR A 199 -19.53 10.21 -16.49
C THR A 199 -18.48 10.53 -15.40
N GLN A 200 -17.53 9.62 -15.15
CA GLN A 200 -16.54 9.74 -14.08
C GLN A 200 -15.18 10.32 -14.54
N GLY A 201 -14.85 10.21 -15.83
CA GLY A 201 -13.57 10.65 -16.39
C GLY A 201 -12.34 9.83 -15.95
N ASP A 202 -12.54 8.70 -15.24
CA ASP A 202 -11.50 7.89 -14.61
C ASP A 202 -11.84 6.39 -14.66
N LEU A 203 -11.08 5.59 -15.42
CA LEU A 203 -11.30 4.14 -15.49
C LEU A 203 -11.01 3.44 -14.15
N GLY A 204 -10.16 4.00 -13.28
CA GLY A 204 -9.88 3.43 -11.96
C GLY A 204 -11.08 3.48 -11.03
N LEU A 205 -11.80 4.60 -11.02
CA LEU A 205 -13.05 4.74 -10.23
C LEU A 205 -14.16 3.82 -10.77
N VAL A 206 -14.24 3.65 -12.10
CA VAL A 206 -15.17 2.71 -12.74
C VAL A 206 -14.83 1.26 -12.36
N ALA A 207 -13.54 0.90 -12.36
CA ALA A 207 -13.08 -0.43 -11.97
C ALA A 207 -13.39 -0.76 -10.51
N GLU A 208 -13.07 0.15 -9.59
CA GLU A 208 -13.37 0.03 -8.16
C GLU A 208 -14.88 -0.10 -7.90
N THR A 209 -15.68 0.82 -8.44
CA THR A 209 -17.15 0.78 -8.30
C THR A 209 -17.71 -0.54 -8.83
N SER A 210 -17.19 -1.05 -9.95
CA SER A 210 -17.62 -2.32 -10.52
C SER A 210 -17.23 -3.52 -9.64
N ARG A 211 -15.99 -3.55 -9.12
CA ARG A 211 -15.51 -4.64 -8.26
C ARG A 211 -16.22 -4.70 -6.92
N CYS A 212 -16.58 -3.56 -6.32
CA CYS A 212 -17.41 -3.52 -5.10
C CYS A 212 -18.79 -4.20 -5.26
N THR A 213 -19.33 -4.31 -6.48
CA THR A 213 -20.62 -4.98 -6.72
C THR A 213 -20.55 -6.50 -6.85
N GLN A 214 -19.36 -7.07 -7.06
CA GLN A 214 -19.18 -8.53 -7.13
C GLN A 214 -18.75 -9.11 -5.78
N ARG A 215 -19.60 -9.97 -5.21
CA ARG A 215 -19.19 -10.86 -4.11
C ARG A 215 -18.62 -12.15 -4.70
N THR A 216 -17.38 -12.50 -4.32
CA THR A 216 -16.80 -13.81 -4.62
C THR A 216 -17.13 -14.80 -3.50
N MET A 217 -17.33 -16.08 -3.82
CA MET A 217 -17.63 -17.12 -2.83
C MET A 217 -16.44 -17.36 -1.88
N PHE A 218 -15.22 -17.22 -2.38
CA PHE A 218 -13.97 -17.27 -1.61
C PHE A 218 -13.17 -15.99 -1.82
N LYS A 219 -12.37 -15.59 -0.81
CA LYS A 219 -11.44 -14.47 -0.92
C LYS A 219 -10.21 -14.92 -1.73
N PRO A 220 -9.85 -14.26 -2.83
CA PRO A 220 -8.63 -14.60 -3.57
C PRO A 220 -7.38 -14.27 -2.75
N LYS A 221 -6.25 -14.91 -3.09
CA LYS A 221 -4.95 -14.62 -2.47
C LYS A 221 -4.62 -13.12 -2.63
N PRO A 222 -4.21 -12.41 -1.55
CA PRO A 222 -3.83 -11.00 -1.64
C PRO A 222 -2.71 -10.77 -2.65
N LEU A 223 -2.77 -9.63 -3.35
CA LEU A 223 -1.72 -9.20 -4.26
C LEU A 223 -0.53 -8.64 -3.46
N THR A 224 0.69 -8.90 -3.91
CA THR A 224 1.91 -8.22 -3.43
C THR A 224 2.41 -7.22 -4.47
N VAL A 225 3.18 -6.24 -4.01
CA VAL A 225 3.80 -5.23 -4.88
C VAL A 225 4.69 -5.88 -5.95
N SER A 226 5.52 -6.86 -5.58
CA SER A 226 6.34 -7.63 -6.53
C SER A 226 5.50 -8.34 -7.62
N ILE A 227 4.39 -8.99 -7.25
CA ILE A 227 3.50 -9.64 -8.23
C ILE A 227 2.91 -8.62 -9.21
N VAL A 228 2.39 -7.49 -8.70
CA VAL A 228 1.78 -6.45 -9.54
C VAL A 228 2.81 -5.81 -10.46
N TYR A 229 3.98 -5.43 -9.95
CA TYR A 229 5.07 -4.85 -10.75
C TYR A 229 5.55 -5.83 -11.83
N THR A 230 5.81 -7.09 -11.48
CA THR A 230 6.24 -8.12 -12.43
C THR A 230 5.22 -8.34 -13.53
N LYS A 231 3.91 -8.39 -13.21
CA LYS A 231 2.85 -8.55 -14.21
C LYS A 231 2.65 -7.31 -15.08
N LEU A 232 2.83 -6.10 -14.56
CA LEU A 232 2.83 -4.89 -15.38
C LEU A 232 4.04 -4.84 -16.33
N LYS A 233 5.22 -5.26 -15.87
CA LYS A 233 6.43 -5.38 -16.69
C LYS A 233 6.29 -6.44 -17.79
N GLU A 234 5.72 -7.60 -17.47
CA GLU A 234 5.35 -8.63 -18.46
C GLU A 234 4.39 -8.05 -19.52
N ILE A 235 3.31 -7.38 -19.11
CA ILE A 235 2.36 -6.74 -20.04
C ILE A 235 3.04 -5.71 -20.95
N ALA A 236 3.99 -4.91 -20.45
CA ALA A 236 4.74 -3.94 -21.25
C ALA A 236 5.65 -4.63 -22.29
N GLN A 237 6.34 -5.71 -21.92
CA GLN A 237 7.24 -6.46 -22.80
C GLN A 237 6.51 -7.28 -23.89
N MET A 238 5.21 -7.54 -23.74
CA MET A 238 4.43 -8.33 -24.70
C MET A 238 4.12 -7.58 -25.99
N THR A 239 4.59 -8.12 -27.11
CA THR A 239 4.39 -7.61 -28.48
C THR A 239 3.82 -8.69 -29.42
N GLY A 240 3.46 -8.30 -30.65
CA GLY A 240 2.93 -9.22 -31.68
C GLY A 240 1.40 -9.40 -31.65
N GLN A 241 0.87 -10.05 -32.69
CA GLN A 241 -0.57 -10.05 -33.03
C GLN A 241 -1.46 -10.69 -31.96
N SER A 242 -0.99 -11.72 -31.25
CA SER A 242 -1.73 -12.40 -30.18
C SER A 242 -1.53 -11.78 -28.78
N SER A 243 -0.69 -10.76 -28.65
CA SER A 243 -0.40 -10.13 -27.34
C SER A 243 -1.64 -9.53 -26.70
N GLN A 244 -2.53 -8.91 -27.47
CA GLN A 244 -3.67 -8.15 -26.95
C GLN A 244 -4.61 -9.00 -26.07
N ASN A 245 -4.96 -10.21 -26.51
CA ASN A 245 -5.80 -11.11 -25.71
C ASN A 245 -5.09 -11.55 -24.43
N LYS A 246 -3.79 -11.89 -24.52
CA LYS A 246 -3.00 -12.27 -23.34
C LYS A 246 -2.86 -11.11 -22.34
N LYS A 247 -2.69 -9.86 -22.80
CA LYS A 247 -2.70 -8.66 -21.94
C LYS A 247 -4.04 -8.53 -21.20
N ILE A 248 -5.17 -8.73 -21.90
CA ILE A 248 -6.51 -8.75 -21.29
C ILE A 248 -6.61 -9.82 -20.19
N ASP A 249 -6.14 -11.04 -20.46
CA ASP A 249 -6.18 -12.13 -19.49
C ASP A 249 -5.34 -11.87 -18.23
N ILE A 250 -4.13 -11.32 -18.37
CA ILE A 250 -3.30 -10.95 -17.20
C ILE A 250 -3.98 -9.85 -16.37
N ILE A 251 -4.50 -8.80 -17.02
CA ILE A 251 -5.21 -7.70 -16.34
C ILE A 251 -6.46 -8.23 -15.62
N LYS A 252 -7.23 -9.12 -16.27
CA LYS A 252 -8.40 -9.80 -15.69
C LYS A 252 -8.04 -10.58 -14.42
N CYS A 253 -6.96 -11.37 -14.45
CA CYS A 253 -6.49 -12.14 -13.29
C CYS A 253 -6.06 -11.24 -12.11
N LEU A 254 -5.36 -10.13 -12.40
CA LEU A 254 -5.04 -9.12 -11.37
C LEU A 254 -6.32 -8.50 -10.79
N LEU A 255 -7.24 -8.02 -11.64
CA LEU A 255 -8.50 -7.38 -11.23
C LEU A 255 -9.40 -8.28 -10.38
N VAL A 256 -9.46 -9.58 -10.68
CA VAL A 256 -10.20 -10.57 -9.87
C VAL A 256 -9.60 -10.71 -8.47
N SER A 257 -8.29 -10.51 -8.33
CA SER A 257 -7.56 -10.60 -7.05
C SER A 257 -7.62 -9.30 -6.23
N CYS A 258 -7.83 -8.15 -6.89
CA CYS A 258 -7.91 -6.83 -6.27
C CYS A 258 -9.05 -6.70 -5.24
N GLN A 259 -8.74 -5.99 -4.16
CA GLN A 259 -9.61 -5.67 -3.02
C GLN A 259 -9.59 -4.15 -2.75
N SER A 260 -10.75 -3.58 -2.44
CA SER A 260 -10.89 -2.14 -2.12
C SER A 260 -10.20 -1.24 -3.18
N TYR A 261 -9.32 -0.35 -2.75
CA TYR A 261 -8.64 0.64 -3.59
C TYR A 261 -7.63 0.05 -4.60
N GLU A 262 -7.23 -1.22 -4.48
CA GLU A 262 -6.24 -1.84 -5.38
C GLU A 262 -6.66 -1.75 -6.86
N SER A 263 -7.94 -1.99 -7.14
CA SER A 263 -8.46 -1.93 -8.51
C SER A 263 -8.42 -0.52 -9.11
N ARG A 264 -8.54 0.53 -8.28
CA ARG A 264 -8.41 1.92 -8.71
C ARG A 264 -6.99 2.21 -9.19
N TYR A 265 -5.98 1.93 -8.36
CA TYR A 265 -4.59 2.25 -8.69
C TYR A 265 -4.01 1.32 -9.75
N LEU A 266 -4.40 0.04 -9.78
CA LEU A 266 -3.98 -0.88 -10.84
C LEU A 266 -4.44 -0.37 -12.22
N VAL A 267 -5.71 0.01 -12.34
CA VAL A 267 -6.25 0.51 -13.62
C VAL A 267 -5.69 1.87 -13.99
N ARG A 268 -5.54 2.78 -13.02
CA ARG A 268 -4.85 4.05 -13.26
C ARG A 268 -3.41 3.85 -13.73
N SER A 269 -2.68 2.89 -13.16
CA SER A 269 -1.36 2.51 -13.62
C SER A 269 -1.37 2.00 -15.06
N LEU A 270 -2.29 1.09 -15.40
CA LEU A 270 -2.49 0.57 -16.76
C LEU A 270 -2.81 1.67 -17.79
N THR A 271 -3.55 2.72 -17.40
CA THR A 271 -3.85 3.89 -18.27
C THR A 271 -2.70 4.92 -18.37
N GLY A 272 -1.59 4.70 -17.67
CA GLY A 272 -0.48 5.66 -17.59
C GLY A 272 -0.72 6.88 -16.68
N LYS A 273 -1.88 6.97 -16.00
CA LYS A 273 -2.36 8.20 -15.34
C LYS A 273 -2.73 7.96 -13.88
N LEU A 274 -1.72 7.96 -13.00
CA LEU A 274 -1.90 7.62 -11.58
C LEU A 274 -2.72 8.64 -10.77
N ARG A 275 -2.72 9.93 -11.16
CA ARG A 275 -3.61 11.01 -10.64
C ARG A 275 -3.56 11.27 -9.12
N ILE A 276 -2.50 10.86 -8.43
CA ILE A 276 -2.34 11.00 -6.96
C ILE A 276 -1.80 12.37 -6.48
N GLY A 277 -1.37 13.27 -7.37
CA GLY A 277 -0.76 14.56 -6.96
C GLY A 277 0.66 14.46 -6.39
N LEU A 278 1.27 13.27 -6.36
CA LEU A 278 2.67 13.07 -6.00
C LEU A 278 3.59 13.50 -7.16
N ALA A 279 4.53 14.41 -6.89
CA ALA A 279 5.63 14.73 -7.79
C ALA A 279 6.87 13.87 -7.46
N GLU A 280 7.66 13.53 -8.47
CA GLU A 280 8.93 12.79 -8.33
C GLU A 280 9.89 13.45 -7.32
N GLN A 281 9.96 14.79 -7.36
CA GLN A 281 10.73 15.60 -6.40
C GLN A 281 10.24 15.51 -4.94
N SER A 282 9.01 15.07 -4.69
CA SER A 282 8.50 14.76 -3.35
C SER A 282 8.81 13.31 -2.96
N LEU A 283 8.81 12.38 -3.92
CA LEU A 283 9.20 10.99 -3.70
C LEU A 283 10.68 10.87 -3.32
N LEU A 284 11.58 11.58 -4.02
CA LEU A 284 13.01 11.61 -3.67
C LEU A 284 13.22 12.13 -2.25
N VAL A 285 12.53 13.21 -1.85
CA VAL A 285 12.57 13.72 -0.46
C VAL A 285 12.07 12.65 0.52
N ALA A 286 10.95 11.98 0.21
CA ALA A 286 10.38 10.97 1.09
C ALA A 286 11.30 9.75 1.28
N LEU A 287 12.01 9.32 0.22
CA LEU A 287 12.98 8.24 0.23
C LEU A 287 14.24 8.60 1.02
N ALA A 288 14.81 9.79 0.78
CA ALA A 288 15.95 10.30 1.55
C ALA A 288 15.61 10.42 3.04
N HIS A 289 14.45 10.97 3.37
CA HIS A 289 13.97 11.05 4.76
C HIS A 289 13.80 9.66 5.37
N ALA A 290 13.23 8.70 4.65
CA ALA A 290 13.02 7.33 5.14
C ALA A 290 14.36 6.66 5.50
N ALA A 291 15.33 6.68 4.59
CA ALA A 291 16.67 6.14 4.84
C ALA A 291 17.47 6.93 5.89
N THR A 292 17.19 8.22 6.09
CA THR A 292 17.83 9.02 7.15
C THR A 292 17.28 8.67 8.53
N ILE A 293 15.95 8.58 8.66
CA ILE A 293 15.25 8.28 9.92
C ILE A 293 15.46 6.81 10.31
N THR A 294 15.42 5.92 9.34
CA THR A 294 15.51 4.48 9.51
C THR A 294 16.58 3.96 8.55
N PRO A 295 17.87 4.00 8.95
CA PRO A 295 18.97 3.55 8.11
C PRO A 295 18.82 2.08 7.72
N PRO A 296 19.09 1.71 6.45
CA PRO A 296 19.10 0.32 6.05
C PRO A 296 20.24 -0.42 6.78
N SER A 297 19.88 -1.50 7.48
CA SER A 297 20.80 -2.41 8.17
C SER A 297 20.51 -3.84 7.71
N SER A 298 21.52 -4.70 7.65
CA SER A 298 21.35 -6.12 7.30
C SER A 298 20.76 -6.95 8.44
N ASP A 299 20.78 -6.42 9.66
CA ASP A 299 20.35 -7.12 10.86
C ASP A 299 18.84 -6.95 11.08
N TYR A 300 18.19 -8.03 11.53
CA TYR A 300 16.78 -8.01 11.93
C TYR A 300 16.65 -8.48 13.40
N PRO A 301 15.97 -7.72 14.27
CA PRO A 301 15.39 -6.40 14.04
C PRO A 301 16.45 -5.31 13.82
N PRO A 302 16.15 -4.23 13.06
CA PRO A 302 17.12 -3.16 12.79
C PRO A 302 17.53 -2.43 14.09
N PRO A 303 18.82 -2.13 14.29
CA PRO A 303 19.31 -1.50 15.52
C PRO A 303 18.82 -0.04 15.69
N VAL A 304 18.39 0.63 14.61
CA VAL A 304 17.95 2.03 14.63
C VAL A 304 16.65 2.21 13.84
N LEU A 305 15.52 2.30 14.55
CA LEU A 305 14.20 2.54 13.95
C LEU A 305 13.85 4.03 13.80
N ASN A 306 14.49 4.91 14.57
CA ASN A 306 14.39 6.36 14.47
C ASN A 306 15.69 7.02 14.96
N SER A 307 16.57 7.36 14.02
CA SER A 307 17.85 8.04 14.27
C SER A 307 17.68 9.47 14.82
N LEU A 308 16.56 10.13 14.52
CA LEU A 308 16.31 11.52 14.88
C LEU A 308 15.82 11.70 16.32
N LYS A 309 15.37 10.63 17.00
CA LYS A 309 14.83 10.71 18.38
C LYS A 309 15.84 11.27 19.40
N LYS A 310 17.15 11.20 19.12
CA LYS A 310 18.24 11.69 19.99
C LYS A 310 18.82 13.05 19.55
N LEU A 311 18.30 13.67 18.50
CA LEU A 311 18.84 14.89 17.89
C LEU A 311 17.97 16.12 18.23
N ASN A 312 18.61 17.28 18.36
CA ASN A 312 17.90 18.56 18.48
C ASN A 312 17.05 18.82 17.22
N PRO A 313 15.87 19.46 17.33
CA PRO A 313 14.93 19.61 16.22
C PRO A 313 15.52 20.37 15.02
N GLU A 314 16.36 21.38 15.26
CA GLU A 314 17.04 22.12 14.19
C GLU A 314 18.08 21.27 13.45
N LEU A 315 18.88 20.48 14.20
CA LEU A 315 19.87 19.56 13.64
C LEU A 315 19.19 18.43 12.86
N ALA A 316 18.06 17.91 13.36
CA ALA A 316 17.25 16.92 12.67
C ALA A 316 16.68 17.46 11.35
N LYS A 317 16.13 18.69 11.37
CA LYS A 317 15.64 19.38 10.16
C LYS A 317 16.76 19.64 9.16
N LYS A 318 17.95 20.06 9.62
CA LYS A 318 19.13 20.24 8.77
C LYS A 318 19.55 18.91 8.13
N LYS A 319 19.72 17.85 8.92
CA LYS A 319 20.13 16.52 8.42
C LYS A 319 19.16 15.97 7.36
N LEU A 320 17.86 16.18 7.52
CA LEU A 320 16.85 15.80 6.52
C LEU A 320 16.91 16.65 5.24
N ALA A 321 17.20 17.94 5.36
CA ALA A 321 17.39 18.80 4.20
C ALA A 321 18.67 18.42 3.42
N ASP A 322 19.77 18.16 4.14
CA ASP A 322 21.06 17.76 3.57
C ASP A 322 20.94 16.40 2.85
N SER A 323 20.26 15.40 3.45
CA SER A 323 20.05 14.09 2.81
C SER A 323 19.11 14.14 1.62
N ALA A 324 18.06 14.97 1.68
CA ALA A 324 17.15 15.20 0.56
C ALA A 324 17.81 15.99 -0.58
N LEU A 325 18.81 16.82 -0.32
CA LEU A 325 19.65 17.45 -1.34
C LEU A 325 20.58 16.41 -1.98
N LEU A 326 21.29 15.62 -1.16
CA LEU A 326 22.21 14.58 -1.61
C LEU A 326 21.57 13.63 -2.63
N LEU A 327 20.43 13.03 -2.25
CA LEU A 327 19.74 12.06 -3.12
C LEU A 327 19.21 12.69 -4.41
N LYS A 328 18.82 13.98 -4.39
CA LYS A 328 18.40 14.70 -5.61
C LYS A 328 19.57 14.96 -6.54
N THR A 329 20.69 15.42 -6.01
CA THR A 329 21.91 15.64 -6.81
C THR A 329 22.36 14.32 -7.44
N THR A 330 22.42 13.23 -6.67
CA THR A 330 22.71 11.90 -7.23
C THR A 330 21.71 11.46 -8.29
N TYR A 331 20.40 11.71 -8.11
CA TYR A 331 19.40 11.38 -9.15
C TYR A 331 19.57 12.21 -10.43
N CYS A 332 20.02 13.47 -10.32
CA CYS A 332 20.34 14.30 -11.49
C CYS A 332 21.60 13.81 -12.23
N GLU A 333 22.58 13.25 -11.52
CA GLU A 333 23.80 12.66 -12.10
C GLU A 333 23.58 11.23 -12.63
N CYS A 334 22.68 10.47 -11.99
CA CYS A 334 22.36 9.09 -12.34
C CYS A 334 20.84 8.85 -12.23
N PRO A 335 20.06 9.06 -13.30
CA PRO A 335 18.60 8.91 -13.30
C PRO A 335 18.14 7.44 -13.37
N SER A 336 18.71 6.59 -12.50
CA SER A 336 18.44 5.15 -12.40
C SER A 336 18.03 4.77 -10.97
N TYR A 337 16.75 4.46 -10.78
CA TYR A 337 16.26 3.96 -9.50
C TYR A 337 16.78 2.56 -9.17
N ASP A 338 17.07 1.71 -10.17
CA ASP A 338 17.69 0.40 -9.97
C ASP A 338 19.02 0.56 -9.22
N THR A 339 19.92 1.41 -9.75
CA THR A 339 21.25 1.65 -9.18
C THR A 339 21.17 2.36 -7.83
N ILE A 340 20.37 3.43 -7.74
CA ILE A 340 20.25 4.23 -6.52
C ILE A 340 19.68 3.40 -5.36
N ILE A 341 18.63 2.59 -5.61
CA ILE A 341 17.98 1.82 -4.53
C ILE A 341 18.86 0.64 -4.12
N GLN A 342 19.60 0.03 -5.05
CA GLN A 342 20.60 -0.99 -4.72
C GLN A 342 21.67 -0.42 -3.78
N VAL A 343 22.38 0.65 -4.19
CA VAL A 343 23.44 1.28 -3.39
C VAL A 343 22.89 1.80 -2.07
N LEU A 344 21.69 2.40 -2.06
CA LEU A 344 21.04 2.87 -0.83
C LEU A 344 20.82 1.72 0.17
N CYS A 345 20.34 0.56 -0.29
CA CYS A 345 20.05 -0.60 0.56
C CYS A 345 21.28 -1.37 1.04
N GLU A 346 22.37 -1.36 0.26
CA GLU A 346 23.63 -2.07 0.53
C GLU A 346 24.64 -1.22 1.32
N LYS A 347 24.90 0.02 0.85
CA LYS A 347 25.99 0.90 1.30
C LYS A 347 25.51 2.14 2.05
N GLY A 348 24.21 2.42 2.00
CA GLY A 348 23.59 3.57 2.67
C GLY A 348 23.69 4.88 1.88
N LEU A 349 23.03 5.91 2.42
CA LEU A 349 22.79 7.18 1.71
C LEU A 349 24.09 7.99 1.45
N GLU A 350 25.08 7.90 2.33
CA GLU A 350 26.32 8.70 2.23
C GLU A 350 27.24 8.21 1.10
N GLN A 351 27.11 6.96 0.66
CA GLN A 351 27.92 6.38 -0.42
C GLN A 351 27.36 6.64 -1.83
N LEU A 352 26.11 7.10 -1.93
CA LEU A 352 25.42 7.37 -3.20
C LEU A 352 26.22 8.23 -4.19
N PRO A 353 26.84 9.38 -3.82
CA PRO A 353 27.57 10.22 -4.78
C PRO A 353 28.89 9.60 -5.27
N PHE A 354 29.40 8.56 -4.61
CA PHE A 354 30.65 7.89 -5.00
C PHE A 354 30.39 6.74 -5.97
N GLU A 355 29.29 6.04 -5.75
CA GLU A 355 28.91 4.80 -6.45
C GLU A 355 27.95 5.05 -7.62
N CYS A 356 27.00 5.98 -7.48
CA CYS A 356 26.00 6.32 -8.49
C CYS A 356 26.47 7.50 -9.36
N LYS A 357 27.68 7.40 -9.93
CA LYS A 357 28.18 8.37 -10.92
C LYS A 357 27.77 7.95 -12.32
N SER A 358 27.55 8.93 -13.20
CA SER A 358 27.37 8.69 -14.64
C SER A 358 28.58 7.93 -15.20
N ALA A 359 28.38 6.72 -15.68
CA ALA A 359 29.31 6.10 -16.61
C ALA A 359 29.32 6.95 -17.92
N PRO A 360 30.50 7.19 -18.53
CA PRO A 360 30.63 8.03 -19.73
C PRO A 360 30.03 7.39 -20.99
#